data_AF-A0A258H6M9-F1
#
_entry.id   AF-A0A258H6M9-F1
#
_cell.length_a   1.000
_cell.length_b   1.000
_cell.length_c   1.000
_cell.angle_alpha   90.00
_cell.angle_beta   90.00
_cell.angle_gamma   90.00
#
_symmetry.space_group_name_H-M   'P 1'
#
loop_
_entity.id
_entity.type
_entity.pdbx_description
1 polymer ?
#
loop_
_entity_poly.entity_id
_entity_poly.type
_entity_poly.pdbx_seq_one_letter_code
_entity_poly.pdbx_strand_id
1 'polypeptide(L)'
;MGDDPIARIWADAYLAKYARPAPETADEWLARETAAQRERTLARVLDALRRGCEPPDADIAMLRPDPDKHLAYLDARDEALALHGGELSWAYARARDAEALAEAEASA
;
A
#
# COMPACT_ATOMS: atom_id res chain seq x y z
N MET A 1 51.55 4.65 22.17
CA MET A 1 50.20 4.58 22.76
C MET A 1 49.43 3.56 21.95
N GLY A 2 48.96 2.50 22.61
CA GLY A 2 48.45 1.28 21.98
C GLY A 2 47.05 1.46 21.42
N ASP A 3 46.88 1.03 20.17
CA ASP A 3 45.60 0.69 19.58
C ASP A 3 45.20 -0.67 20.20
N ASP A 4 44.51 -0.63 21.35
CA ASP A 4 44.05 -1.85 22.01
C ASP A 4 42.87 -2.42 21.21
N PRO A 5 43.06 -3.57 20.52
CA PRO A 5 42.03 -4.14 19.67
C PRO A 5 40.77 -4.55 20.47
N ILE A 6 40.91 -4.81 21.77
CA ILE A 6 39.78 -5.13 22.64
C ILE A 6 38.93 -3.88 22.87
N ALA A 7 39.55 -2.72 23.12
CA ALA A 7 38.84 -1.46 23.30
C ALA A 7 38.02 -1.07 22.06
N ARG A 8 38.54 -1.36 20.86
CA ARG A 8 37.83 -1.14 19.60
C ARG A 8 36.61 -2.06 19.44
N ILE A 9 36.74 -3.34 19.78
CA ILE A 9 35.60 -4.29 19.78
C ILE A 9 34.51 -3.84 20.76
N TRP A 10 34.87 -3.37 21.95
CA TRP A 10 33.89 -2.85 22.92
C TRP A 10 33.24 -1.56 22.44
N ALA A 11 33.99 -0.66 21.81
CA ALA A 11 33.45 0.56 21.23
C ALA A 11 32.46 0.26 20.08
N ASP A 12 32.79 -0.67 19.19
CA ASP A 12 31.92 -1.09 18.10
C ASP A 12 30.65 -1.78 18.62
N ALA A 13 30.77 -2.65 19.64
CA ALA A 13 29.63 -3.28 20.30
C ALA A 13 28.73 -2.27 21.03
N TYR A 14 29.33 -1.26 21.65
CA TYR A 14 28.61 -0.17 22.32
C TYR A 14 27.89 0.72 21.30
N LEU A 15 28.55 1.08 20.21
CA LEU A 15 27.94 1.83 19.11
C LEU A 15 26.83 1.02 18.46
N ALA A 16 27.01 -0.26 18.18
CA ALA A 16 25.93 -1.10 17.64
C ALA A 16 24.72 -1.19 18.58
N LYS A 17 24.95 -1.20 19.90
CA LYS A 17 23.89 -1.30 20.92
C LYS A 17 23.16 0.02 21.18
N TYR A 18 23.85 1.15 21.08
CA TYR A 18 23.32 2.47 21.47
C TYR A 18 23.26 3.48 20.31
N ALA A 19 23.69 3.12 19.11
CA ALA A 19 23.48 3.95 17.92
C ALA A 19 21.99 4.10 17.70
N ARG A 20 21.52 5.34 17.71
CA ARG A 20 20.18 5.65 17.24
C ARG A 20 20.16 5.46 15.73
N PRO A 21 19.08 4.92 15.17
CA PRO A 21 18.91 4.92 13.72
C PRO A 21 19.04 6.37 13.23
N ALA A 22 19.70 6.54 12.08
CA ALA A 22 19.75 7.84 11.42
C ALA A 22 18.31 8.34 11.21
N PRO A 23 18.06 9.65 11.36
CA PRO A 23 16.76 10.20 11.07
C PRO A 23 16.40 9.89 9.61
N GLU A 24 15.18 9.38 9.40
CA GLU A 24 14.63 9.11 8.07
C GLU A 24 14.70 10.39 7.23
N THR A 25 15.20 10.28 6.01
CA THR A 25 15.22 11.38 5.05
C THR A 25 13.81 11.61 4.48
N ALA A 26 13.55 12.80 3.94
CA ALA A 26 12.26 13.10 3.31
C ALA A 26 11.94 12.14 2.15
N ASP A 27 12.95 11.70 1.42
CA ASP A 27 12.81 10.75 0.31
C ASP A 27 12.47 9.34 0.81
N GLU A 28 13.12 8.87 1.87
CA GLU A 28 12.81 7.58 2.51
C GLU A 28 11.39 7.58 3.09
N TRP A 29 10.99 8.67 3.74
CA TRP A 29 9.63 8.85 4.24
C TRP A 29 8.62 8.83 3.09
N LEU A 30 8.87 9.56 2.00
CA LEU A 30 8.00 9.62 0.84
C LEU A 30 7.89 8.25 0.16
N ALA A 31 8.99 7.52 0.03
CA ALA A 31 9.01 6.18 -0.53
C ALA A 31 8.17 5.21 0.31
N ARG A 32 8.34 5.25 1.64
CA ARG A 32 7.56 4.44 2.58
C ARG A 32 6.08 4.77 2.53
N GLU A 33 5.72 6.06 2.52
CA GLU A 33 4.32 6.48 2.45
C GLU A 33 3.68 6.12 1.10
N THR A 34 4.42 6.25 0.00
CA THR A 34 3.97 5.82 -1.33
C THR A 34 3.72 4.32 -1.37
N ALA A 35 4.62 3.51 -0.80
CA ALA A 35 4.44 2.07 -0.70
C ALA A 35 3.19 1.71 0.14
N ALA A 36 3.01 2.36 1.30
CA ALA A 36 1.83 2.19 2.14
C ALA A 36 0.54 2.63 1.43
N GLN A 37 0.59 3.69 0.62
CA GLN A 37 -0.55 4.13 -0.18
C GLN A 37 -0.91 3.11 -1.25
N ARG A 38 0.06 2.54 -1.96
CA ARG A 38 -0.17 1.47 -2.94
C ARG A 38 -0.79 0.23 -2.32
N GLU A 39 -0.36 -0.14 -1.11
CA GLU A 39 -0.97 -1.25 -0.36
C GLU A 39 -2.46 -1.00 -0.08
N ARG A 40 -2.79 0.18 0.43
CA ARG A 40 -4.18 0.58 0.68
C ARG A 40 -5.00 0.63 -0.60
N THR A 41 -4.43 1.14 -1.68
CA THR A 41 -5.09 1.16 -3.00
C THR A 41 -5.34 -0.25 -3.51
N LEU A 42 -4.38 -1.16 -3.41
CA LEU A 42 -4.57 -2.56 -3.82
C LEU A 42 -5.70 -3.20 -3.03
N ALA A 43 -5.72 -3.06 -1.70
CA ALA A 43 -6.78 -3.63 -0.87
C ALA A 43 -8.19 -3.14 -1.28
N ARG A 44 -8.33 -1.85 -1.61
CA ARG A 44 -9.59 -1.28 -2.11
C ARG A 44 -9.98 -1.84 -3.47
N VAL A 45 -9.03 -1.92 -4.39
CA VAL A 45 -9.22 -2.49 -5.74
C VAL A 45 -9.68 -3.94 -5.66
N LEU A 46 -9.04 -4.76 -4.83
CA LEU A 46 -9.41 -6.16 -4.64
C LEU A 46 -10.81 -6.31 -4.04
N ASP A 47 -11.21 -5.44 -3.10
CA ASP A 47 -12.58 -5.47 -2.56
C ASP A 47 -13.63 -5.11 -3.63
N ALA A 48 -13.35 -4.13 -4.49
CA ALA A 48 -14.22 -3.78 -5.61
C ALA A 48 -14.41 -4.94 -6.59
N LEU A 49 -13.30 -5.58 -6.99
CA LEU A 49 -13.31 -6.74 -7.88
C LEU A 49 -14.07 -7.93 -7.29
N ARG A 50 -13.88 -8.21 -6.00
CA ARG A 50 -14.62 -9.27 -5.30
C ARG A 50 -16.14 -9.06 -5.35
N ARG A 51 -16.59 -7.80 -5.33
CA ARG A 51 -18.01 -7.42 -5.46
C ARG A 51 -18.50 -7.36 -6.91
N GLY A 52 -17.65 -7.70 -7.88
CA GLY A 52 -17.99 -7.66 -9.31
C GLY A 52 -18.02 -6.25 -9.87
N CYS A 53 -17.25 -5.34 -9.27
CA CYS A 53 -17.19 -3.97 -9.72
C CYS A 53 -15.83 -3.59 -10.29
N GLU A 54 -15.83 -2.73 -11.30
CA GLU A 54 -14.61 -2.18 -11.88
C GLU A 54 -14.05 -1.10 -10.92
N PRO A 55 -12.76 -1.18 -10.56
CA PRO A 55 -12.09 -0.16 -9.76
C PRO A 55 -11.91 1.17 -10.51
N PRO A 56 -11.74 2.30 -9.81
CA PRO A 56 -11.47 3.59 -10.45
C PRO A 56 -10.14 3.59 -11.23
N ASP A 57 -10.12 4.25 -12.40
CA ASP A 57 -8.90 4.39 -13.23
C ASP A 57 -7.71 5.00 -12.46
N ALA A 58 -7.99 5.93 -11.55
CA ALA A 58 -6.97 6.57 -10.72
C ALA A 58 -6.27 5.55 -9.78
N ASP A 59 -7.01 4.57 -9.27
CA ASP A 59 -6.47 3.51 -8.42
C ASP A 59 -5.61 2.55 -9.25
N ILE A 60 -6.05 2.20 -10.45
CA ILE A 60 -5.27 1.36 -11.38
C ILE A 60 -3.98 2.08 -11.78
N ALA A 61 -4.05 3.39 -12.05
CA ALA A 61 -2.88 4.22 -12.38
C ALA A 61 -1.87 4.30 -11.22
N MET A 62 -2.34 4.28 -9.97
CA MET A 62 -1.47 4.27 -8.77
C MET A 62 -0.69 2.96 -8.62
N LEU A 63 -1.27 1.83 -9.06
CA LEU A 63 -0.64 0.51 -8.98
C LEU A 63 0.33 0.24 -10.14
N ARG A 64 0.09 0.80 -11.33
CA ARG A 64 0.90 0.56 -12.55
C ARG A 64 2.42 0.73 -12.37
N PRO A 65 2.95 1.70 -11.59
CA PRO A 65 4.39 1.86 -11.39
C PRO A 65 5.03 0.77 -10.52
N ASP A 66 4.23 -0.06 -9.84
CA ASP A 66 4.67 -1.17 -8.98
C ASP A 66 4.27 -2.50 -9.64
N PRO A 67 5.21 -3.21 -10.30
CA PRO A 67 4.90 -4.40 -11.10
C PRO A 67 4.19 -5.49 -10.30
N ASP A 68 4.61 -5.72 -9.05
CA ASP A 68 4.04 -6.78 -8.21
C ASP A 68 2.58 -6.48 -7.88
N LYS A 69 2.28 -5.23 -7.54
CA LYS A 69 0.92 -4.79 -7.25
C LYS A 69 0.04 -4.72 -8.49
N HIS A 70 0.63 -4.34 -9.63
CA HIS A 70 -0.11 -4.31 -10.89
C HIS A 70 -0.48 -5.72 -11.37
N LEU A 71 0.43 -6.70 -11.23
CA LEU A 71 0.15 -8.11 -11.52
C LEU A 71 -0.95 -8.65 -10.61
N ALA A 72 -0.87 -8.40 -9.30
CA ALA A 72 -1.92 -8.82 -8.36
C ALA A 72 -3.31 -8.26 -8.72
N TYR A 73 -3.37 -7.02 -9.24
CA TYR A 73 -4.62 -6.46 -9.76
C TYR A 73 -5.12 -7.21 -11.01
N LEU A 74 -4.24 -7.51 -11.97
CA LEU A 74 -4.62 -8.20 -13.21
C LEU A 74 -5.15 -9.61 -12.92
N ASP A 75 -4.44 -10.37 -12.07
CA ASP A 75 -4.86 -11.70 -11.64
C ASP A 75 -6.26 -11.66 -10.99
N ALA A 76 -6.46 -10.74 -10.05
CA ALA A 76 -7.75 -10.58 -9.37
C ALA A 76 -8.87 -10.12 -10.32
N ARG A 77 -8.54 -9.35 -11.35
CA ARG A 77 -9.51 -8.89 -12.35
C ARG A 77 -9.96 -10.04 -13.23
N ASP A 78 -9.03 -10.88 -13.69
CA ASP A 78 -9.36 -12.05 -14.49
C ASP A 78 -10.22 -13.06 -13.68
N GLU A 79 -9.89 -13.26 -12.41
CA GLU A 79 -10.72 -14.05 -11.48
C GLU A 79 -12.12 -13.44 -11.31
N ALA A 80 -12.21 -12.14 -11.10
CA ALA A 80 -13.50 -11.45 -10.95
C ALA A 80 -14.34 -11.53 -12.23
N LEU A 81 -13.74 -11.37 -13.41
CA LEU A 81 -14.43 -11.53 -14.69
C LEU A 81 -14.97 -12.96 -14.85
N ALA A 82 -14.18 -13.97 -14.47
CA ALA A 82 -14.63 -15.36 -14.50
C ALA A 82 -15.80 -15.62 -13.54
N LEU A 83 -15.78 -15.01 -12.35
CA LEU A 83 -16.83 -15.17 -11.33
C LEU A 83 -18.14 -14.45 -11.68
N HIS A 84 -18.05 -13.25 -12.27
CA HIS A 84 -19.21 -12.37 -12.50
C HIS A 84 -19.79 -12.45 -13.92
N GLY A 85 -19.32 -13.40 -14.74
CA GLY A 85 -19.90 -13.67 -16.06
C GLY A 85 -19.36 -12.78 -17.18
N GLY A 86 -18.14 -12.27 -17.04
CA GLY A 86 -17.40 -11.56 -18.09
C GLY A 86 -17.57 -10.04 -18.11
N GLU A 87 -18.38 -9.47 -17.21
CA GLU A 87 -18.56 -8.03 -17.09
C GLU A 87 -18.41 -7.57 -15.63
N LEU A 88 -17.74 -6.44 -15.43
CA LEU A 88 -17.61 -5.77 -14.13
C LEU A 88 -18.42 -4.47 -14.15
N SER A 89 -19.17 -4.24 -13.08
CA SER A 89 -20.03 -3.07 -12.96
C SER A 89 -19.25 -1.83 -12.54
N TRP A 90 -19.49 -0.70 -13.21
CA TRP A 90 -18.95 0.61 -12.81
C TRP A 90 -19.61 1.20 -11.56
N ALA A 91 -20.57 0.50 -10.94
CA ALA A 91 -21.39 1.04 -9.85
C ALA A 91 -20.65 1.26 -8.52
N TYR A 92 -19.39 0.83 -8.37
CA TYR A 92 -18.61 0.99 -7.13
C TYR A 92 -18.42 2.45 -6.69
N ALA A 93 -18.14 3.36 -7.62
CA ALA A 93 -17.97 4.77 -7.30
C ALA A 93 -19.27 5.39 -6.73
N ARG A 94 -20.42 5.06 -7.34
CA ARG A 94 -21.74 5.56 -6.89
C ARG A 94 -22.21 4.93 -5.58
N ALA A 95 -21.91 3.65 -5.36
CA ALA A 95 -22.28 2.97 -4.12
C ALA A 95 -21.46 3.45 -2.91
N ARG A 96 -20.15 3.70 -3.09
CA ARG A 96 -19.30 4.21 -2.02
C ARG A 96 -19.59 5.67 -1.68
N ASP A 97 -19.89 6.51 -2.69
CA ASP A 97 -20.34 7.89 -2.44
C ASP A 97 -21.69 7.90 -1.71
N ALA A 98 -22.60 6.97 -2.04
CA ALA A 98 -23.87 6.82 -1.33
C ALA A 98 -23.70 6.29 0.10
N GLU A 99 -22.82 5.32 0.34
CA GLU A 99 -22.50 4.82 1.69
C GLU A 99 -21.81 5.90 2.55
N ALA A 100 -20.84 6.63 1.99
CA ALA A 100 -20.17 7.72 2.69
C ALA A 100 -21.13 8.88 3.03
N LEU A 101 -22.07 9.17 2.12
CA LEU A 101 -23.12 10.15 2.37
C LEU A 101 -24.09 9.67 3.46
N ALA A 102 -24.51 8.41 3.41
CA ALA A 102 -25.40 7.82 4.42
C ALA A 102 -24.75 7.76 5.81
N GLU A 103 -23.44 7.48 5.90
CA GLU A 103 -22.69 7.45 7.15
C GLU A 103 -22.48 8.86 7.73
N ALA A 104 -22.29 9.87 6.87
CA ALA A 104 -22.24 11.28 7.26
C ALA A 104 -23.59 11.80 7.75
N GLU A 105 -24.70 11.41 7.10
CA GLU A 105 -26.06 11.74 7.54
C GLU A 105 -26.47 11.05 8.84
N ALA A 106 -26.01 9.80 9.07
CA ALA A 106 -26.27 9.08 10.31
C ALA A 106 -25.48 9.60 11.52
N SER A 107 -24.43 10.40 11.28
CA SER A 107 -23.54 10.96 12.30
C SER A 107 -23.82 12.44 12.62
N ALA A 108 -24.84 13.06 12.00
CA ALA A 108 -25.27 14.44 12.19
C ALA A 108 -26.57 14.53 13.00
#